data_AF-A0AA34RZJ7-F1
#
_entry.id   AF-A0AA34RZJ7-F1
#
_cell.length_a   1.000
_cell.length_b   1.000
_cell.length_c   1.000
_cell.angle_alpha   90.00
_cell.angle_beta   90.00
_cell.angle_gamma   90.00
#
_symmetry.space_group_name_H-M   'P 1'
#
loop_
_entity.id
_entity.type
_entity.pdbx_description
1 polymer ?
#
loop_
_entity_poly.entity_id
_entity_poly.type
_entity_poly.pdbx_seq_one_letter_code
_entity_poly.pdbx_strand_id
1 'polypeptide(L)'
;MSIESLISILQSLKQQGLSPLDAIRTALSQPQSQSRALGSTEDSTTVAEAVIEVFSPLTATQLATILHSLYPAMTALEVGTTILSPKVLPATPATEMTEALTKAGFSAESVSDAVNILYPVAVTIQANQAWQETGVTLTGRQVTLITAQGSWTANPATGKVGPAGNTSYRAKEGYTLPGAFEGALIGRLGTNAPFLVGPQIKVPAGQSGPLLLCINDDINGIYGAGLKDNQGSLQVKIETQSE
;
A
#
# COMPACT_ATOMS: atom_id res chain seq x y z
N MET A 1 27.37 5.38 -18.16
CA MET A 1 27.99 4.03 -18.12
C MET A 1 26.93 3.01 -18.54
N SER A 2 27.27 1.97 -19.33
CA SER A 2 26.32 0.89 -19.63
C SER A 2 26.20 -0.08 -18.45
N ILE A 3 25.12 -0.85 -18.38
CA ILE A 3 24.93 -1.84 -17.31
C ILE A 3 26.05 -2.91 -17.32
N GLU A 4 26.47 -3.37 -18.49
CA GLU A 4 27.53 -4.38 -18.64
C GLU A 4 28.88 -3.84 -18.16
N SER A 5 29.16 -2.57 -18.45
CA SER A 5 30.37 -1.90 -17.98
C SER A 5 30.38 -1.80 -16.46
N LEU A 6 29.22 -1.46 -15.86
CA LEU A 6 29.07 -1.36 -14.42
C LEU A 6 29.23 -2.74 -13.75
N ILE A 7 28.58 -3.78 -14.29
CA ILE A 7 28.70 -5.16 -13.83
C ILE A 7 30.16 -5.61 -13.82
N SER A 8 30.90 -5.35 -14.90
CA SER A 8 32.32 -5.73 -14.99
C SER A 8 33.17 -5.07 -13.90
N ILE A 9 32.96 -3.78 -13.63
CA ILE A 9 33.65 -3.06 -12.55
C ILE A 9 33.28 -3.65 -11.18
N LEU A 10 31.98 -3.86 -10.94
CA LEU A 10 31.48 -4.40 -9.67
C LEU A 10 32.00 -5.82 -9.41
N GLN A 11 32.12 -6.67 -10.43
CA GLN A 11 32.70 -8.02 -10.30
C GLN A 11 34.15 -7.97 -9.82
N SER A 12 34.95 -7.05 -10.38
CA SER A 12 36.34 -6.87 -9.93
C SER A 12 36.40 -6.38 -8.48
N LEU A 13 35.55 -5.42 -8.10
CA LEU A 13 35.52 -4.90 -6.73
C LEU A 13 35.01 -5.93 -5.72
N LYS A 14 34.06 -6.79 -6.11
CA LYS A 14 33.62 -7.93 -5.30
C LYS A 14 34.76 -8.92 -5.04
N GLN A 15 35.58 -9.22 -6.05
CA GLN A 15 36.76 -10.09 -5.90
C GLN A 15 37.83 -9.48 -4.97
N GLN A 16 37.89 -8.16 -4.87
CA GLN A 16 38.72 -7.44 -3.91
C GLN A 16 38.12 -7.42 -2.49
N GLY A 17 36.96 -8.03 -2.27
CA GLY A 17 36.32 -8.16 -0.97
C GLY A 17 35.50 -6.95 -0.52
N LEU A 18 35.21 -6.00 -1.42
CA LEU A 18 34.37 -4.83 -1.08
C LEU A 18 32.93 -5.27 -0.83
N SER A 19 32.28 -4.58 0.12
CA SER A 19 30.84 -4.69 0.30
C SER A 19 30.09 -4.16 -0.93
N PRO A 20 28.82 -4.54 -1.15
CA PRO A 20 28.04 -4.03 -2.27
C PRO A 20 28.00 -2.49 -2.34
N LEU A 21 27.83 -1.83 -1.18
CA LEU A 21 27.77 -0.36 -1.09
C LEU A 21 29.12 0.29 -1.40
N ASP A 22 30.21 -0.24 -0.86
CA ASP A 22 31.55 0.32 -1.10
C ASP A 22 31.98 0.09 -2.55
N ALA A 23 31.63 -1.07 -3.12
CA ALA A 23 31.89 -1.37 -4.52
C ALA A 23 31.17 -0.40 -5.46
N ILE A 24 29.88 -0.15 -5.25
CA ILE A 24 29.13 0.77 -6.12
C ILE A 24 29.55 2.22 -5.95
N ARG A 25 29.86 2.69 -4.73
CA ARG A 25 30.44 4.03 -4.51
C ARG A 25 31.80 4.17 -5.23
N THR A 26 32.62 3.13 -5.16
CA THR A 26 33.92 3.12 -5.85
C THR A 26 33.72 3.15 -7.37
N ALA A 27 32.81 2.32 -7.92
CA ALA A 27 32.51 2.30 -9.35
C ALA A 27 31.97 3.65 -9.88
N LEU A 28 31.06 4.28 -9.13
CA LEU A 28 30.44 5.56 -9.53
C LEU A 28 31.39 6.76 -9.38
N SER A 29 32.43 6.68 -8.55
CA SER A 29 33.43 7.74 -8.43
C SER A 29 34.51 7.72 -9.52
N GLN A 30 34.59 6.66 -10.33
CA GLN A 30 35.56 6.57 -11.43
C GLN A 30 35.29 7.63 -12.51
N PRO A 31 36.33 8.20 -13.14
CA PRO A 31 36.19 9.28 -14.13
C PRO A 31 35.28 8.95 -15.32
N GLN A 32 35.22 7.67 -15.71
CA GLN A 32 34.36 7.19 -16.80
C GLN A 32 32.85 7.21 -16.45
N SER A 33 32.52 7.31 -15.16
CA SER A 33 31.15 7.35 -14.63
C SER A 33 30.57 8.76 -14.54
N GLN A 34 31.43 9.79 -14.51
CA GLN A 34 31.04 11.19 -14.22
C GLN A 34 30.33 11.91 -15.40
N SER A 35 30.20 11.26 -16.56
CA SER A 35 29.60 11.85 -17.77
C SER A 35 28.06 11.85 -17.79
N ARG A 36 27.39 11.30 -16.76
CA ARG A 36 25.93 11.42 -16.58
C ARG A 36 25.64 11.96 -15.19
N ALA A 37 24.77 12.95 -15.10
CA ALA A 37 24.27 13.46 -13.84
C ALA A 37 23.56 12.32 -13.09
N LEU A 38 24.20 11.78 -12.05
CA LEU A 38 23.59 10.90 -11.07
C LEU A 38 22.38 11.64 -10.48
N GLY A 39 21.17 11.21 -10.83
CA GLY A 39 19.97 11.88 -10.34
C GLY A 39 18.66 11.52 -11.04
N SER A 40 18.66 10.66 -12.07
CA SER A 40 17.43 10.17 -12.68
C SER A 40 17.02 8.80 -12.10
N THR A 41 15.72 8.51 -12.09
CA THR A 41 15.16 7.21 -11.70
C THR A 41 15.60 6.06 -12.63
N GLU A 42 15.94 6.35 -13.89
CA GLU A 42 16.51 5.36 -14.81
C GLU A 42 17.92 4.93 -14.40
N ASP A 43 18.70 5.83 -13.78
CA ASP A 43 20.04 5.52 -13.27
C ASP A 43 19.96 4.64 -12.01
N SER A 44 18.97 4.85 -11.13
CA SER A 44 18.81 4.04 -9.91
C SER A 44 18.43 2.58 -10.22
N THR A 45 17.56 2.34 -11.19
CA THR A 45 17.21 0.98 -11.63
C THR A 45 18.39 0.27 -12.27
N THR A 46 19.13 0.94 -13.16
CA THR A 46 20.34 0.36 -13.78
C THR A 46 21.38 -0.04 -12.73
N VAL A 47 21.59 0.82 -11.72
CA VAL A 47 22.47 0.51 -10.59
C VAL A 47 21.94 -0.66 -9.76
N ALA A 48 20.64 -0.70 -9.46
CA ALA A 48 20.02 -1.78 -8.69
C ALA A 48 20.17 -3.14 -9.41
N GLU A 49 19.90 -3.20 -10.71
CA GLU A 49 20.06 -4.40 -11.52
C GLU A 49 21.51 -4.91 -11.49
N ALA A 50 22.49 -4.04 -11.73
CA ALA A 50 23.91 -4.41 -11.71
C ALA A 50 24.36 -4.90 -10.32
N VAL A 51 23.91 -4.25 -9.25
CA VAL A 51 24.22 -4.65 -7.88
C VAL A 51 23.61 -6.01 -7.55
N ILE A 52 22.35 -6.26 -7.92
CA ILE A 52 21.68 -7.56 -7.74
C ILE A 52 22.42 -8.65 -8.51
N GLU A 53 22.76 -8.42 -9.77
CA GLU A 53 23.45 -9.41 -10.61
C GLU A 53 24.80 -9.83 -10.01
N VAL A 54 25.58 -8.87 -9.52
CA VAL A 54 26.92 -9.14 -9.01
C VAL A 54 26.92 -9.66 -7.57
N PHE A 55 26.06 -9.13 -6.70
CA PHE A 55 26.12 -9.38 -5.25
C PHE A 55 25.02 -10.30 -4.72
N SER A 56 24.23 -10.93 -5.60
CA SER A 56 23.22 -11.93 -5.18
C SER A 56 23.81 -13.04 -4.29
N PRO A 57 23.08 -13.50 -3.26
CA PRO A 57 21.76 -13.02 -2.84
C PRO A 57 21.82 -11.70 -2.07
N LEU A 58 20.91 -10.77 -2.39
CA LEU A 58 20.66 -9.54 -1.62
C LEU A 58 19.19 -9.47 -1.21
N THR A 59 18.97 -9.00 0.01
CA THR A 59 17.63 -8.70 0.54
C THR A 59 17.13 -7.34 0.09
N ALA A 60 15.80 -7.12 0.10
CA ALA A 60 15.24 -5.80 -0.17
C ALA A 60 15.76 -4.74 0.81
N THR A 61 15.99 -5.12 2.07
CA THR A 61 16.57 -4.23 3.10
C THR A 61 17.97 -3.73 2.72
N GLN A 62 18.86 -4.64 2.30
CA GLN A 62 20.21 -4.26 1.88
C GLN A 62 20.15 -3.34 0.66
N LEU A 63 19.31 -3.67 -0.32
CA LEU A 63 19.18 -2.87 -1.53
C LEU A 63 18.57 -1.48 -1.25
N ALA A 64 17.52 -1.39 -0.43
CA ALA A 64 16.93 -0.11 -0.03
C ALA A 64 17.95 0.80 0.66
N THR A 65 18.80 0.23 1.54
CA THR A 65 19.87 0.96 2.23
C THR A 65 20.93 1.47 1.25
N ILE A 66 21.31 0.65 0.26
CA ILE A 66 22.25 1.05 -0.81
C ILE A 66 21.65 2.19 -1.63
N LEU A 67 20.41 2.04 -2.11
CA LEU A 67 19.74 3.03 -2.94
C LEU A 67 19.59 4.37 -2.22
N HIS A 68 19.07 4.37 -0.98
CA HIS A 68 18.90 5.60 -0.22
C HIS A 68 20.25 6.26 0.11
N SER A 69 21.32 5.48 0.32
CA SER A 69 22.65 6.04 0.53
C SER A 69 23.26 6.67 -0.74
N LEU A 70 22.99 6.11 -1.92
CA LEU A 70 23.54 6.62 -3.18
C LEU A 70 22.73 7.80 -3.71
N TYR A 71 21.42 7.76 -3.49
CA TYR A 71 20.45 8.71 -4.00
C TYR A 71 19.63 9.27 -2.83
N PRO A 72 20.22 10.13 -1.98
CA PRO A 72 19.55 10.66 -0.78
C PRO A 72 18.33 11.54 -1.10
N ALA A 73 18.15 11.95 -2.35
CA ALA A 73 16.98 12.70 -2.81
C ALA A 73 15.79 11.80 -3.20
N MET A 74 15.99 10.49 -3.38
CA MET A 74 14.89 9.58 -3.71
C MET A 74 13.93 9.45 -2.53
N THR A 75 12.65 9.52 -2.86
CA THR A 75 11.56 9.22 -1.94
C THR A 75 11.48 7.72 -1.63
N ALA A 76 10.79 7.37 -0.54
CA ALA A 76 10.49 5.98 -0.20
C ALA A 76 9.75 5.26 -1.35
N LEU A 77 8.87 5.97 -2.06
CA LEU A 77 8.13 5.44 -3.21
C LEU A 77 9.08 5.12 -4.37
N GLU A 78 9.98 6.02 -4.73
CA GLU A 78 10.94 5.80 -5.82
C GLU A 78 11.90 4.64 -5.51
N VAL A 79 12.36 4.51 -4.25
CA VAL A 79 13.17 3.37 -3.82
C VAL A 79 12.38 2.07 -3.93
N GLY A 80 11.13 2.04 -3.44
CA GLY A 80 10.28 0.85 -3.53
C GLY A 80 9.93 0.46 -4.97
N THR A 81 9.64 1.43 -5.85
CA THR A 81 9.45 1.20 -7.29
C THR A 81 10.70 0.62 -7.94
N THR A 82 11.88 1.12 -7.57
CA THR A 82 13.15 0.58 -8.07
C THR A 82 13.34 -0.87 -7.64
N ILE A 83 13.06 -1.20 -6.37
CA ILE A 83 13.16 -2.57 -5.84
C ILE A 83 12.20 -3.51 -6.58
N LEU A 84 10.97 -3.08 -6.85
CA LEU A 84 9.96 -3.89 -7.54
C LEU A 84 10.16 -4.00 -9.06
N SER A 85 11.22 -3.39 -9.61
CA SER A 85 11.51 -3.50 -11.04
C SER A 85 11.75 -4.96 -11.45
N PRO A 86 11.33 -5.39 -12.67
CA PRO A 86 11.30 -6.81 -13.06
C PRO A 86 12.59 -7.62 -12.92
N LYS A 87 13.75 -6.96 -12.99
CA LYS A 87 15.08 -7.59 -12.89
C LYS A 87 15.77 -7.37 -11.54
N VAL A 88 15.08 -6.74 -10.59
CA VAL A 88 15.64 -6.38 -9.29
C VAL A 88 15.09 -7.36 -8.24
N LEU A 89 13.97 -7.04 -7.60
CA LEU A 89 13.28 -7.91 -6.63
C LEU A 89 11.75 -7.75 -6.77
N PRO A 90 11.16 -8.10 -7.94
CA PRO A 90 9.74 -7.82 -8.24
C PRO A 90 8.75 -8.58 -7.35
N ALA A 91 9.20 -9.63 -6.65
CA ALA A 91 8.37 -10.45 -5.77
C ALA A 91 8.43 -10.02 -4.29
N THR A 92 9.09 -8.90 -3.95
CA THR A 92 9.17 -8.42 -2.57
C THR A 92 7.77 -8.15 -2.01
N PRO A 93 7.34 -8.83 -0.94
CA PRO A 93 6.03 -8.61 -0.33
C PRO A 93 5.98 -7.28 0.43
N ALA A 94 4.77 -6.74 0.64
CA ALA A 94 4.55 -5.46 1.31
C ALA A 94 5.19 -5.39 2.72
N THR A 95 5.18 -6.50 3.47
CA THR A 95 5.80 -6.58 4.81
C THR A 95 7.32 -6.43 4.74
N GLU A 96 7.97 -7.08 3.78
CA GLU A 96 9.41 -6.95 3.55
C GLU A 96 9.76 -5.55 3.00
N MET A 97 8.93 -4.97 2.12
CA MET A 97 9.12 -3.60 1.65
C MET A 97 9.03 -2.58 2.79
N THR A 98 8.06 -2.75 3.69
CA THR A 98 7.90 -1.91 4.89
C THR A 98 9.17 -1.95 5.74
N GLU A 99 9.68 -3.16 6.01
CA GLU A 99 10.91 -3.35 6.77
C GLU A 99 12.12 -2.74 6.07
N ALA A 100 12.24 -2.95 4.75
CA ALA A 100 13.34 -2.47 3.94
C ALA A 100 13.43 -0.94 3.94
N LEU A 101 12.32 -0.25 3.69
CA LEU A 101 12.27 1.21 3.67
C LEU A 101 12.47 1.80 5.07
N THR A 102 11.93 1.15 6.11
CA THR A 102 12.14 1.57 7.51
C THR A 102 13.62 1.48 7.88
N LYS A 103 14.27 0.34 7.59
CA LYS A 103 15.71 0.14 7.87
C LYS A 103 16.62 1.02 7.02
N ALA A 104 16.17 1.42 5.83
CA ALA A 104 16.86 2.42 5.02
C ALA A 104 16.80 3.83 5.64
N GLY A 105 15.90 4.09 6.60
CA GLY A 105 15.83 5.35 7.35
C GLY A 105 14.72 6.31 6.92
N PHE A 106 13.76 5.86 6.10
CA PHE A 106 12.59 6.66 5.76
C PHE A 106 11.64 6.82 6.96
N SER A 107 10.91 7.95 7.03
CA SER A 107 9.92 8.17 8.09
C SER A 107 8.74 7.19 7.96
N ALA A 108 8.14 6.80 9.09
CA ALA A 108 7.02 5.87 9.13
C ALA A 108 5.86 6.27 8.21
N GLU A 109 5.54 7.56 8.14
CA GLU A 109 4.49 8.08 7.25
C GLU A 109 4.87 7.89 5.78
N SER A 110 6.13 8.17 5.39
CA SER A 110 6.59 8.02 4.00
C SER A 110 6.67 6.55 3.59
N VAL A 111 7.01 5.66 4.53
CA VAL A 111 6.96 4.21 4.32
C VAL A 111 5.52 3.75 4.10
N SER A 112 4.60 4.15 4.97
CA SER A 112 3.17 3.80 4.84
C SER A 112 2.61 4.28 3.50
N ASP A 113 2.94 5.50 3.10
CA ASP A 113 2.48 6.06 1.83
C ASP A 113 3.03 5.30 0.62
N ALA A 114 4.33 5.02 0.60
CA ALA A 114 4.95 4.24 -0.46
C ALA A 114 4.31 2.86 -0.57
N VAL A 115 4.15 2.15 0.54
CA VAL A 115 3.57 0.79 0.56
C VAL A 115 2.11 0.80 0.11
N ASN A 116 1.29 1.77 0.53
CA ASN A 116 -0.09 1.89 0.10
C ASN A 116 -0.25 2.11 -1.42
N ILE A 117 0.71 2.80 -2.05
CA ILE A 117 0.73 3.01 -3.50
C ILE A 117 1.23 1.75 -4.23
N LEU A 118 2.32 1.14 -3.74
CA LEU A 118 2.97 0.01 -4.40
C LEU A 118 2.16 -1.29 -4.30
N TYR A 119 1.33 -1.43 -3.27
CA TYR A 119 0.56 -2.64 -3.01
C TYR A 119 -0.94 -2.33 -2.85
N PRO A 120 -1.69 -2.18 -3.96
CA PRO A 120 -3.15 -2.11 -3.91
C PRO A 120 -3.74 -3.31 -3.16
N VAL A 121 -4.74 -3.05 -2.33
CA VAL A 121 -5.33 -4.06 -1.46
C VAL A 121 -6.69 -4.50 -2.00
N ALA A 122 -6.91 -5.82 -2.01
CA ALA A 122 -8.21 -6.41 -2.25
C ALA A 122 -8.62 -7.24 -1.03
N VAL A 123 -9.77 -6.93 -0.44
CA VAL A 123 -10.28 -7.59 0.77
C VAL A 123 -11.74 -7.98 0.61
N THR A 124 -12.12 -9.06 1.29
CA THR A 124 -13.52 -9.48 1.40
C THR A 124 -14.08 -8.98 2.71
N ILE A 125 -15.15 -8.17 2.64
CA ILE A 125 -15.85 -7.64 3.81
C ILE A 125 -17.13 -8.45 4.02
N GLN A 126 -17.21 -9.14 5.15
CA GLN A 126 -18.35 -9.98 5.53
C GLN A 126 -19.48 -9.15 6.11
N ALA A 127 -20.73 -9.49 5.80
CA ALA A 127 -21.90 -8.76 6.28
C ALA A 127 -22.17 -8.93 7.78
N ASN A 128 -21.68 -10.04 8.36
CA ASN A 128 -21.91 -10.42 9.74
C ASN A 128 -20.76 -10.05 10.70
N GLN A 129 -19.81 -9.22 10.24
CA GLN A 129 -18.65 -8.81 11.02
C GLN A 129 -18.55 -7.29 11.12
N ALA A 130 -18.39 -6.80 12.34
CA ALA A 130 -18.18 -5.40 12.63
C ALA A 130 -16.75 -4.97 12.27
N TRP A 131 -16.62 -3.77 11.69
CA TRP A 131 -15.38 -2.99 11.57
C TRP A 131 -14.13 -3.84 11.24
N GLN A 132 -14.17 -4.47 10.07
CA GLN A 132 -13.11 -5.36 9.61
C GLN A 132 -11.89 -4.54 9.17
N GLU A 133 -10.72 -4.91 9.67
CA GLU A 133 -9.46 -4.29 9.26
C GLU A 133 -9.13 -4.64 7.80
N THR A 134 -8.71 -3.63 7.05
CA THR A 134 -8.29 -3.81 5.65
C THR A 134 -6.79 -4.09 5.51
N GLY A 135 -6.01 -3.89 6.57
CA GLY A 135 -4.54 -3.87 6.53
C GLY A 135 -3.94 -2.58 5.98
N VAL A 136 -4.76 -1.63 5.53
CA VAL A 136 -4.32 -0.31 5.03
C VAL A 136 -4.36 0.72 6.15
N THR A 137 -3.27 1.45 6.35
CA THR A 137 -3.22 2.61 7.24
C THR A 137 -3.02 3.87 6.40
N LEU A 138 -3.97 4.80 6.45
CA LEU A 138 -3.88 6.06 5.71
C LEU A 138 -3.19 7.13 6.56
N THR A 139 -2.38 7.96 5.91
CA THR A 139 -1.71 9.11 6.54
C THR A 139 -2.46 10.43 6.31
N GLY A 140 -3.45 10.44 5.41
CA GLY A 140 -4.17 11.64 5.00
C GLY A 140 -3.45 12.49 3.94
N ARG A 141 -2.24 12.09 3.52
CA ARG A 141 -1.40 12.78 2.52
C ARG A 141 -1.56 12.26 1.09
N GLN A 142 -2.44 11.28 0.91
CA GLN A 142 -2.61 10.55 -0.35
C GLN A 142 -4.06 10.61 -0.82
N VAL A 143 -4.25 10.38 -2.11
CA VAL A 143 -5.58 10.15 -2.67
C VAL A 143 -5.88 8.66 -2.65
N THR A 144 -6.84 8.25 -1.82
CA THR A 144 -7.29 6.85 -1.74
C THR A 144 -8.67 6.68 -2.38
N LEU A 145 -8.77 5.76 -3.33
CA LEU A 145 -9.99 5.31 -3.98
C LEU A 145 -10.39 3.95 -3.41
N ILE A 146 -11.63 3.84 -2.95
CA ILE A 146 -12.25 2.57 -2.55
C ILE A 146 -13.32 2.24 -3.57
N THR A 147 -13.31 1.02 -4.10
CA THR A 147 -14.36 0.47 -4.96
C THR A 147 -14.86 -0.84 -4.39
N ALA A 148 -16.15 -1.10 -4.50
CA ALA A 148 -16.78 -2.28 -3.93
C ALA A 148 -17.76 -2.92 -4.91
N GLN A 149 -17.84 -4.24 -4.86
CA GLN A 149 -18.80 -5.03 -5.62
C GLN A 149 -19.23 -6.28 -4.85
N GLY A 150 -20.32 -6.89 -5.27
CA GLY A 150 -20.91 -8.06 -4.60
C GLY A 150 -22.29 -7.75 -4.05
N SER A 151 -22.77 -8.63 -3.17
CA SER A 151 -24.07 -8.44 -2.54
C SER A 151 -24.16 -9.13 -1.18
N TRP A 152 -24.86 -8.47 -0.26
CA TRP A 152 -25.10 -8.94 1.09
C TRP A 152 -26.46 -8.48 1.62
N THR A 153 -26.86 -8.96 2.80
CA THR A 153 -28.09 -8.55 3.47
C THR A 153 -27.77 -7.87 4.81
N ALA A 154 -28.46 -6.77 5.11
CA ALA A 154 -28.63 -6.26 6.49
C ALA A 154 -29.89 -6.85 7.15
N ASN A 155 -30.83 -7.36 6.35
CA ASN A 155 -32.00 -8.09 6.83
C ASN A 155 -32.42 -9.08 5.73
N PRO A 156 -32.35 -10.40 5.97
CA PRO A 156 -32.72 -11.41 4.98
C PRO A 156 -34.12 -11.24 4.39
N ALA A 157 -35.08 -10.69 5.15
CA ALA A 157 -36.45 -10.45 4.69
C ALA A 157 -36.55 -9.32 3.63
N THR A 158 -35.55 -8.44 3.55
CA THR A 158 -35.51 -7.33 2.57
C THR A 158 -34.66 -7.63 1.33
N GLY A 159 -34.06 -8.83 1.29
CA GLY A 159 -33.23 -9.29 0.17
C GLY A 159 -31.79 -8.78 0.20
N LYS A 160 -31.00 -9.24 -0.78
CA LYS A 160 -29.60 -8.83 -0.96
C LYS A 160 -29.51 -7.49 -1.68
N VAL A 161 -28.57 -6.67 -1.25
CA VAL A 161 -28.24 -5.37 -1.84
C VAL A 161 -26.75 -5.31 -2.16
N GLY A 162 -26.40 -4.44 -3.11
CA GLY A 162 -25.01 -4.08 -3.38
C GLY A 162 -24.46 -3.07 -2.36
N PRO A 163 -23.23 -2.57 -2.57
CA PRO A 163 -22.57 -1.64 -1.65
C PRO A 163 -23.32 -0.32 -1.41
N ALA A 164 -24.24 0.07 -2.29
CA ALA A 164 -25.08 1.25 -2.12
C ALA A 164 -26.14 1.11 -1.02
N GLY A 165 -26.41 -0.11 -0.56
CA GLY A 165 -27.46 -0.41 0.42
C GLY A 165 -28.86 -0.46 -0.19
N ASN A 166 -29.86 -0.56 0.68
CA ASN A 166 -31.27 -0.61 0.30
C ASN A 166 -31.87 0.79 0.25
N THR A 167 -32.26 1.26 -0.93
CA THR A 167 -32.78 2.63 -1.11
C THR A 167 -34.12 2.88 -0.43
N SER A 168 -34.84 1.82 -0.04
CA SER A 168 -36.12 1.91 0.66
C SER A 168 -35.97 2.04 2.18
N TYR A 169 -34.79 1.80 2.74
CA TYR A 169 -34.57 1.75 4.19
C TYR A 169 -33.40 2.65 4.62
N ARG A 170 -33.68 3.51 5.59
CA ARG A 170 -32.71 4.41 6.21
C ARG A 170 -32.31 3.84 7.56
N ALA A 171 -31.00 3.77 7.79
CA ALA A 171 -30.43 3.34 9.06
C ALA A 171 -30.90 4.26 10.19
N LYS A 172 -31.39 3.64 11.26
CA LYS A 172 -31.98 4.33 12.41
C LYS A 172 -30.90 4.88 13.35
N GLU A 173 -31.30 5.69 14.31
CA GLU A 173 -30.41 6.08 15.41
C GLU A 173 -29.86 4.85 16.13
N GLY A 174 -28.54 4.86 16.40
CA GLY A 174 -27.82 3.73 17.00
C GLY A 174 -27.24 2.72 15.99
N TYR A 175 -27.57 2.83 14.70
CA TYR A 175 -26.87 2.10 13.64
C TYR A 175 -25.45 2.66 13.45
N THR A 176 -24.62 1.93 12.71
CA THR A 176 -23.24 2.32 12.44
C THR A 176 -23.10 3.64 11.67
N LEU A 177 -24.03 3.97 10.76
CA LEU A 177 -24.14 5.28 10.13
C LEU A 177 -25.62 5.70 9.97
N PRO A 178 -26.23 6.31 11.00
CA PRO A 178 -27.63 6.75 10.97
C PRO A 178 -27.92 7.70 9.80
N GLY A 179 -29.09 7.59 9.20
CA GLY A 179 -29.53 8.39 8.06
C GLY A 179 -28.99 7.94 6.69
N ALA A 180 -27.92 7.15 6.62
CA ALA A 180 -27.51 6.49 5.38
C ALA A 180 -28.41 5.28 5.07
N PHE A 181 -28.28 4.68 3.88
CA PHE A 181 -29.08 3.48 3.54
C PHE A 181 -28.64 2.27 4.37
N GLU A 182 -29.60 1.48 4.85
CA GLU A 182 -29.31 0.19 5.50
C GLU A 182 -28.61 -0.75 4.52
N GLY A 183 -27.61 -1.50 4.99
CA GLY A 183 -26.83 -2.39 4.13
C GLY A 183 -25.82 -1.70 3.22
N ALA A 184 -25.66 -0.38 3.29
CA ALA A 184 -24.59 0.30 2.54
C ALA A 184 -23.21 -0.07 3.10
N LEU A 185 -22.18 -0.09 2.26
CA LEU A 185 -20.80 -0.17 2.73
C LEU A 185 -20.39 1.17 3.33
N ILE A 186 -19.82 1.12 4.54
CA ILE A 186 -19.28 2.27 5.25
C ILE A 186 -17.84 2.02 5.67
N GLY A 187 -17.12 3.10 5.93
CA GLY A 187 -15.73 3.08 6.37
C GLY A 187 -15.52 3.97 7.57
N ARG A 188 -14.45 3.71 8.33
CA ARG A 188 -13.90 4.62 9.32
C ARG A 188 -12.38 4.49 9.35
N LEU A 189 -11.72 5.55 9.81
CA LEU A 189 -10.27 5.57 10.00
C LEU A 189 -9.98 5.63 11.50
N GLY A 190 -9.39 4.57 12.05
CA GLY A 190 -9.22 4.40 13.49
C GLY A 190 -10.53 4.55 14.26
N THR A 191 -10.60 5.57 15.11
CA THR A 191 -11.77 5.91 15.93
C THR A 191 -12.56 7.11 15.39
N ASN A 192 -12.23 7.60 14.19
CA ASN A 192 -12.92 8.73 13.57
C ASN A 192 -14.39 8.41 13.26
N ALA A 193 -15.16 9.47 13.01
CA ALA A 193 -16.54 9.34 12.56
C ALA A 193 -16.62 8.51 11.27
N PRO A 194 -17.61 7.60 11.16
CA PRO A 194 -17.78 6.79 9.98
C PRO A 194 -18.28 7.62 8.78
N PHE A 195 -17.99 7.14 7.58
CA PHE A 195 -18.40 7.76 6.33
C PHE A 195 -18.99 6.72 5.37
N LEU A 196 -19.89 7.18 4.50
CA LEU A 196 -20.48 6.35 3.45
C LEU A 196 -19.41 6.01 2.41
N VAL A 197 -19.19 4.72 2.13
CA VAL A 197 -18.29 4.27 1.05
C VAL A 197 -19.09 3.98 -0.21
N GLY A 198 -20.21 3.27 -0.07
CA GLY A 198 -21.05 2.93 -1.22
C GLY A 198 -20.29 2.06 -2.25
N PRO A 199 -20.66 2.14 -3.55
CA PRO A 199 -19.97 1.40 -4.61
C PRO A 199 -18.58 1.95 -4.93
N GLN A 200 -18.37 3.25 -4.74
CA GLN A 200 -17.10 3.92 -4.98
C GLN A 200 -17.02 5.22 -4.20
N ILE A 201 -15.85 5.51 -3.61
CA ILE A 201 -15.56 6.81 -2.99
C ILE A 201 -14.08 7.17 -3.09
N LYS A 202 -13.80 8.47 -3.22
CA LYS A 202 -12.50 9.04 -2.82
C LYS A 202 -12.56 9.36 -1.33
N VAL A 203 -11.72 8.71 -0.53
CA VAL A 203 -11.68 8.89 0.93
C VAL A 203 -11.53 10.39 1.26
N PRO A 204 -12.28 10.92 2.25
CA PRO A 204 -12.15 12.33 2.64
C PRO A 204 -10.70 12.72 2.97
N ALA A 205 -10.23 13.82 2.37
CA ALA A 205 -8.86 14.28 2.52
C ALA A 205 -8.51 14.61 3.98
N GLY A 206 -7.23 14.44 4.34
CA GLY A 206 -6.71 14.77 5.66
C GLY A 206 -7.10 13.79 6.77
N GLN A 207 -7.87 12.74 6.49
CA GLN A 207 -8.13 11.69 7.48
C GLN A 207 -6.98 10.67 7.52
N SER A 208 -6.59 10.28 8.73
CA SER A 208 -5.53 9.31 8.98
C SER A 208 -5.96 8.22 9.96
N GLY A 209 -5.33 7.06 9.87
CA GLY A 209 -5.56 5.91 10.74
C GLY A 209 -5.76 4.61 9.96
N PRO A 210 -5.88 3.48 10.67
CA PRO A 210 -6.19 2.19 10.05
C PRO A 210 -7.59 2.24 9.42
N LEU A 211 -7.72 1.82 8.17
CA LEU A 211 -8.99 1.77 7.47
C LEU A 211 -9.77 0.50 7.88
N LEU A 212 -10.95 0.71 8.45
CA LEU A 212 -11.90 -0.34 8.80
C LEU A 212 -13.18 -0.20 8.00
N LEU A 213 -13.74 -1.32 7.55
CA LEU A 213 -14.97 -1.36 6.75
C LEU A 213 -16.06 -2.19 7.43
N CYS A 214 -17.31 -1.81 7.21
CA CYS A 214 -18.46 -2.49 7.81
C CYS A 214 -19.72 -2.31 6.95
N ILE A 215 -20.70 -3.18 7.14
CA ILE A 215 -22.07 -2.95 6.67
C ILE A 215 -22.74 -1.87 7.53
N ASN A 216 -23.55 -1.00 6.92
CA ASN A 216 -24.38 -0.04 7.64
C ASN A 216 -25.60 -0.71 8.25
N ASP A 217 -25.45 -1.21 9.48
CA ASP A 217 -26.49 -1.95 10.17
C ASP A 217 -26.43 -1.75 11.70
N ASP A 218 -27.38 -2.38 12.40
CA ASP A 218 -27.58 -2.39 13.85
C ASP A 218 -26.51 -3.22 14.57
N ILE A 219 -25.27 -2.73 14.56
CA ILE A 219 -24.10 -3.42 15.14
C ILE A 219 -24.29 -3.88 16.60
N ASN A 220 -25.14 -3.17 17.36
CA ASN A 220 -25.40 -3.44 18.77
C ASN A 220 -26.66 -4.27 19.02
N GLY A 221 -27.43 -4.62 17.98
CA GLY A 221 -28.68 -5.36 18.11
C GLY A 221 -29.76 -4.62 18.90
N ILE A 222 -29.84 -3.29 18.77
CA ILE A 222 -30.81 -2.43 19.44
C ILE A 222 -32.24 -2.74 18.99
N TYR A 223 -32.44 -3.07 17.71
CA TYR A 223 -33.75 -3.24 17.08
C TYR A 223 -34.01 -4.64 16.55
N GLY A 224 -33.01 -5.53 16.56
CA GLY A 224 -33.15 -6.87 16.00
C GLY A 224 -31.96 -7.78 16.25
N ALA A 225 -31.67 -8.66 15.29
CA ALA A 225 -30.58 -9.63 15.38
C ALA A 225 -29.17 -8.99 15.27
N GLY A 226 -29.12 -7.69 14.98
CA GLY A 226 -27.90 -6.98 14.62
C GLY A 226 -27.23 -7.65 13.43
N LEU A 227 -25.91 -7.83 13.48
CA LEU A 227 -25.17 -8.44 12.36
C LEU A 227 -25.36 -9.97 12.22
N LYS A 228 -26.08 -10.63 13.14
CA LYS A 228 -26.03 -12.10 13.28
C LYS A 228 -26.74 -12.85 12.16
N ASP A 229 -27.77 -12.26 11.57
CA ASP A 229 -28.54 -12.83 10.46
C ASP A 229 -28.11 -12.31 9.08
N ASN A 230 -27.10 -11.44 9.05
CA ASN A 230 -26.53 -10.92 7.81
C ASN A 230 -25.80 -12.01 7.03
N GLN A 231 -26.00 -11.99 5.71
CA GLN A 231 -25.46 -13.00 4.80
C GLN A 231 -24.79 -12.36 3.60
N GLY A 232 -23.73 -13.00 3.10
CA GLY A 232 -22.98 -12.53 1.95
C GLY A 232 -21.82 -11.61 2.32
N SER A 233 -21.19 -11.07 1.29
CA SER A 233 -19.98 -10.27 1.42
C SER A 233 -19.81 -9.33 0.23
N LEU A 234 -18.93 -8.35 0.41
CA LEU A 234 -18.45 -7.47 -0.65
C LEU A 234 -16.97 -7.73 -0.91
N GLN A 235 -16.58 -7.74 -2.18
CA GLN A 235 -15.18 -7.61 -2.58
C GLN A 235 -14.88 -6.11 -2.67
N VAL A 236 -13.86 -5.66 -1.97
CA VAL A 236 -13.44 -4.26 -1.91
C VAL A 236 -12.01 -4.14 -2.42
N LYS A 237 -11.78 -3.19 -3.32
CA LYS A 237 -10.45 -2.81 -3.81
C LYS A 237 -10.11 -1.41 -3.31
N ILE A 238 -8.90 -1.26 -2.79
CA ILE A 238 -8.35 -0.03 -2.23
C ILE A 238 -7.10 0.31 -3.01
N GLU A 239 -7.10 1.48 -3.64
CA GLU A 239 -5.99 1.99 -4.44
C GLU A 239 -5.60 3.37 -3.92
N THR A 240 -4.30 3.60 -3.81
CA THR A 240 -3.78 4.88 -3.33
C THR A 240 -2.81 5.46 -4.35
N GLN A 241 -2.83 6.79 -4.47
CA GLN A 241 -1.98 7.55 -5.37
C GLN A 241 -1.36 8.72 -4.61
N SER A 242 -0.19 9.18 -5.04
CA SER A 242 0.32 10.48 -4.63
C SER A 242 -0.68 11.57 -5.03
N GLU A 243 -0.76 12.63 -4.24
CA GLU A 243 -1.55 13.82 -4.60
C GLU A 243 -1.00 14.53 -5.84
#